data_AF-A0A0C1TWU0-F1
#
_entry.id   AF-A0A0C1TWU0-F1
#
_cell.length_a   1.000
_cell.length_b   1.000
_cell.length_c   1.000
_cell.angle_alpha   90.00
_cell.angle_beta   90.00
_cell.angle_gamma   90.00
#
_symmetry.space_group_name_H-M   'P 1'
#
loop_
_entity.id
_entity.type
_entity.pdbx_description
1 polymer ?
#
loop_
_entity_poly.entity_id
_entity_poly.type
_entity_poly.pdbx_seq_one_letter_code
_entity_poly.pdbx_strand_id
1 'polypeptide(L)' 'MKKKTMSILVFIFSVISLLISLKLFWNMGIFVDEYNLTPAIVNGGEFWLLMDWLRLILLFLAAVISGINIFTKRE' A
#
# COMPACT_ATOMS: atom_id res chain seq x y z
N MET A 1 3.08 -15.96 -23.04
CA MET A 1 4.14 -15.04 -22.55
C MET A 1 3.62 -13.66 -22.13
N LYS A 2 3.01 -12.84 -23.02
CA LYS A 2 2.55 -11.46 -22.70
C LYS A 2 1.70 -11.32 -21.42
N LYS A 3 0.73 -12.21 -21.20
CA LYS A 3 -0.14 -12.17 -19.99
C LYS A 3 0.62 -12.43 -18.68
N LYS A 4 1.63 -13.31 -18.69
CA LYS A 4 2.45 -13.62 -17.50
C LYS A 4 3.35 -12.44 -17.13
N THR A 5 3.98 -11.82 -18.15
CA THR A 5 4.78 -10.60 -17.97
C THR A 5 3.95 -9.45 -17.40
N MET A 6 2.73 -9.22 -17.90
CA MET A 6 1.84 -8.18 -17.34
C MET A 6 1.47 -8.47 -15.88
N SER A 7 1.15 -9.72 -15.52
CA SER A 7 0.86 -10.08 -14.12
C SER A 7 2.05 -9.84 -13.19
N ILE A 8 3.27 -10.17 -13.63
CA ILE A 8 4.50 -9.91 -12.87
C ILE A 8 4.73 -8.41 -12.69
N LEU A 9 4.54 -7.60 -13.73
CA LEU A 9 4.67 -6.16 -13.64
C LEU A 9 3.65 -5.56 -12.66
N VAL A 10 2.39 -5.99 -12.72
CA VAL A 10 1.35 -5.55 -11.77
C VAL A 10 1.76 -5.88 -10.34
N PHE A 11 2.25 -7.11 -10.08
CA PHE A 11 2.72 -7.49 -8.74
C PHE A 11 3.88 -6.62 -8.26
N ILE A 12 4.89 -6.39 -9.10
CA ILE A 12 6.03 -5.54 -8.76
C ILE A 12 5.56 -4.11 -8.44
N PHE A 13 4.70 -3.52 -9.27
CA PHE A 13 4.16 -2.19 -9.03
C PHE A 13 3.32 -2.12 -7.75
N SER A 14 2.48 -3.13 -7.48
CA SER A 14 1.70 -3.20 -6.24
C SER A 14 2.59 -3.29 -5.00
N VAL A 15 3.62 -4.14 -5.04
CA VAL A 15 4.56 -4.30 -3.91
C VAL A 15 5.36 -3.02 -3.68
N ILE A 16 5.93 -2.42 -4.72
CA ILE A 16 6.67 -1.16 -4.59
C ILE A 16 5.77 -0.06 -4.04
N SER A 17 4.54 0.06 -4.55
CA SER A 17 3.56 1.05 -4.08
C SER A 17 3.22 0.83 -2.60
N LEU A 18 3.03 -0.42 -2.17
CA LEU A 18 2.78 -0.78 -0.79
C LEU A 18 3.96 -0.38 0.12
N LEU A 19 5.20 -0.70 -0.27
CA LEU A 19 6.39 -0.38 0.51
C LEU A 19 6.60 1.13 0.67
N ILE A 20 6.44 1.90 -0.41
CA ILE A 20 6.50 3.37 -0.36
C ILE A 20 5.40 3.89 0.57
N SER A 21 4.19 3.36 0.46
CA SER A 21 3.04 3.79 1.26
C SER A 21 3.24 3.50 2.75
N LEU A 22 3.77 2.33 3.11
CA LEU A 22 4.11 1.98 4.49
C LEU A 22 5.19 2.91 5.05
N LYS A 23 6.21 3.23 4.24
CA LYS A 23 7.27 4.15 4.67
C LYS A 23 6.75 5.56 4.91
N LEU A 24 5.87 6.06 4.05
CA LEU A 24 5.24 7.37 4.25
C LEU A 24 4.33 7.37 5.48
N PHE A 25 3.53 6.32 5.67
CA PHE A 25 2.68 6.17 6.86
C PHE A 25 3.51 6.15 8.16
N TRP A 26 4.62 5.41 8.16
CA TRP A 26 5.55 5.38 9.29
C TRP A 26 6.19 6.74 9.57
N ASN A 27 6.63 7.45 8.52
CA ASN A 27 7.21 8.77 8.67
C ASN A 27 6.19 9.79 9.20
N MET A 28 4.92 9.70 8.79
CA MET A 28 3.84 10.48 9.40
C MET A 28 3.71 10.18 10.89
N GLY A 29 3.81 8.90 11.29
CA GLY A 29 3.82 8.50 12.70
C GLY A 29 4.93 9.16 13.52
N ILE A 30 6.16 9.19 12.98
CA ILE A 30 7.29 9.91 13.61
C ILE A 30 7.00 11.41 13.69
N PHE A 31 6.50 12.00 12.60
CA PHE A 31 6.22 13.42 12.55
C PHE A 31 5.17 13.83 13.59
N VAL A 32 4.07 13.09 13.71
CA VAL A 32 3.02 13.46 14.68
C VAL A 32 3.49 13.31 16.13
N ASP A 33 4.36 12.34 16.40
CA ASP A 33 4.99 12.15 17.71
C ASP A 33 5.92 13.32 18.06
N GLU A 34 6.81 13.69 17.14
CA GLU A 34 7.78 14.79 17.33
C GLU A 34 7.11 16.15 17.55
N TYR A 35 5.99 16.40 16.85
CA TYR A 35 5.28 17.67 16.92
C TYR A 35 4.06 17.67 17.87
N ASN A 36 3.83 16.59 18.65
CA ASN A 36 2.65 16.41 19.50
C ASN A 36 1.32 16.67 18.75
N LEU A 37 1.24 16.18 17.52
CA LEU A 37 0.06 16.24 16.67
C LEU A 37 -0.67 14.89 16.65
N THR A 38 -1.83 14.87 15.99
CA THR A 38 -2.50 13.63 15.63
C THR A 38 -2.35 13.35 14.14
N PRO A 39 -2.31 12.07 13.70
CA PRO A 39 -2.30 11.71 12.28
C PRO A 39 -3.47 12.30 11.50
N ALA A 40 -4.62 12.48 12.15
CA ALA A 40 -5.80 13.09 11.54
C ALA A 40 -5.54 14.52 11.07
N ILE A 41 -4.75 15.32 11.80
CA ILE A 41 -4.40 16.69 11.38
C ILE A 41 -3.59 16.67 10.08
N VAL A 42 -2.60 15.78 9.98
CA VAL A 42 -1.73 15.64 8.79
C VAL A 42 -2.53 15.19 7.58
N ASN A 43 -3.45 14.25 7.77
CA ASN A 43 -4.29 13.73 6.69
C ASN A 43 -5.49 14.62 6.34
N GLY A 44 -5.72 15.73 7.04
CA GLY A 44 -6.84 16.64 6.78
C GLY A 44 -8.19 16.20 7.37
N GLY A 45 -8.16 15.33 8.38
CA GLY A 45 -9.30 14.88 9.18
C GLY A 45 -9.34 13.36 9.39
N GLU A 46 -10.17 12.92 10.33
CA GLU A 46 -10.37 11.49 10.66
C GLU A 46 -10.83 10.66 9.45
N PHE A 47 -11.70 11.23 8.61
CA PHE A 47 -12.15 10.56 7.39
C PHE A 47 -10.99 10.20 6.46
N TRP A 48 -10.07 11.13 6.24
CA TRP A 48 -8.91 10.90 5.36
C TRP A 48 -7.86 10.01 6.00
N LEU A 49 -7.73 10.02 7.33
CA LEU A 49 -6.95 9.01 8.05
C LEU A 49 -7.49 7.60 7.82
N LEU A 50 -8.82 7.42 7.87
CA LEU A 50 -9.45 6.14 7.53
C LEU A 50 -9.22 5.76 6.05
N MET A 51 -9.26 6.72 5.12
CA MET A 51 -8.96 6.46 3.70
C MET A 51 -7.50 6.03 3.49
N ASP A 52 -6.56 6.57 4.28
CA ASP A 52 -5.16 6.17 4.20
C ASP A 52 -4.93 4.74 4.73
N TRP A 53 -5.59 4.37 5.82
CA TRP A 53 -5.66 2.97 6.27
C TRP A 53 -6.27 2.03 5.23
N LEU A 54 -7.40 2.44 4.64
CA LEU A 54 -8.05 1.68 3.56
C LEU A 54 -7.12 1.51 2.36
N ARG A 55 -6.38 2.56 1.97
CA ARG A 55 -5.39 2.54 0.89
C ARG A 55 -4.30 1.50 1.15
N LEU A 56 -3.78 1.42 2.38
CA LEU A 56 -2.79 0.40 2.75
C LEU A 56 -3.37 -1.03 2.65
N ILE A 57 -4.58 -1.24 3.14
CA ILE A 57 -5.27 -2.54 3.05
C ILE A 57 -5.49 -2.94 1.59
N LEU A 58 -5.99 -2.03 0.75
CA LEU A 58 -6.23 -2.28 -0.67
C LEU A 58 -4.93 -2.60 -1.42
N LEU A 59 -3.83 -1.89 -1.13
CA LEU A 59 -2.53 -2.19 -1.72
C LEU A 59 -1.99 -3.55 -1.26
N PHE A 60 -2.16 -3.90 0.02
CA PHE A 60 -1.80 -5.20 0.54
C PHE A 60 -2.57 -6.33 -0.17
N LEU A 61 -3.89 -6.19 -0.28
CA LEU A 61 -4.74 -7.14 -1.00
C LEU A 61 -4.35 -7.24 -2.47
N ALA A 62 -4.08 -6.12 -3.15
CA ALA A 62 -3.63 -6.11 -4.53
C ALA A 62 -2.29 -6.86 -4.70
N ALA A 63 -1.33 -6.64 -3.81
CA ALA A 63 -0.06 -7.36 -3.81
C ALA A 63 -0.24 -8.87 -3.57
N VAL A 64 -1.10 -9.26 -2.61
CA VAL A 64 -1.39 -10.68 -2.34
C VAL A 64 -2.09 -11.35 -3.53
N ILE A 65 -3.16 -10.75 -4.06
CA ILE A 65 -3.94 -11.33 -5.16
C ILE A 65 -3.07 -11.44 -6.42
N SER A 66 -2.30 -10.40 -6.75
CA SER A 66 -1.40 -10.44 -7.92
C SER A 66 -0.27 -11.46 -7.73
N GLY A 67 0.26 -11.61 -6.51
CA GLY A 67 1.22 -12.65 -6.16
C GLY A 67 0.65 -14.06 -6.34
N ILE A 68 -0.52 -14.33 -5.75
CA ILE A 68 -1.23 -15.62 -5.92
C ILE A 68 -1.44 -15.92 -7.41
N ASN A 69 -1.91 -14.96 -8.22
CA ASN A 69 -2.13 -15.16 -9.66
C ASN A 69 -0.84 -15.55 -10.42
N ILE A 70 0.34 -15.11 -9.97
CA ILE A 70 1.62 -15.51 -10.56
C ILE A 70 1.99 -16.95 -10.18
N PHE A 71 1.76 -17.35 -8.92
CA PHE A 71 2.16 -18.67 -8.40
C PHE A 71 1.11 -19.78 -8.62
N THR A 72 -0.17 -19.44 -8.76
CA THR A 72 -1.27 -20.39 -8.95
C THR A 72 -1.52 -20.74 -10.42
N LYS A 73 -1.04 -19.94 -11.37
CA LYS A 73 -0.99 -20.34 -12.79
C LYS A 73 -0.01 -21.49 -12.98
N ARG A 74 -0.50 -22.71 -12.77
CA ARG A 74 -0.01 -23.89 -13.49
C ARG A 74 -0.33 -23.67 -14.97
N GLU A 75 0.64 -24.00 -15.82
CA GLU A 75 0.47 -24.03 -17.27
C GLU A 75 -0.76 -24.83 -17.69
#